data_AF-A0A7C3X0I8-F1
#
_entry.id   AF-A0A7C3X0I8-F1
#
_cell.length_a   1.000
_cell.length_b   1.000
_cell.length_c   1.000
_cell.angle_alpha   90.00
_cell.angle_beta   90.00
_cell.angle_gamma   90.00
#
_symmetry.space_group_name_H-M   'P 1'
#
loop_
_entity.id
_entity.type
_entity.pdbx_description
1 polymer ?
#
loop_
_entity_poly.entity_id
_entity_poly.type
_entity_poly.pdbx_seq_one_letter_code
_entity_poly.pdbx_strand_id
1 'polypeptide(L)' 'MDDLYSRLLRGDRRAAARLITLVENGDPAAGEPLRRLHEHTGRAHIVGVTGAPGAG' A
#
# COMPACT_ATOMS: atom_id res chain seq x y z
N MET A 1 1.82 19.01 -10.41
CA MET A 1 1.86 17.57 -10.76
C MET A 1 1.75 16.82 -9.44
N ASP A 2 0.64 16.11 -9.19
CA ASP A 2 0.43 15.45 -7.89
C ASP A 2 1.37 14.25 -7.73
N ASP A 3 2.12 14.22 -6.63
CA ASP A 3 2.99 13.10 -6.28
C ASP A 3 2.19 11.86 -5.84
N LEU A 4 2.85 10.70 -5.80
CA LEU A 4 2.23 9.42 -5.48
C LEU A 4 1.58 9.43 -4.08
N TYR A 5 2.19 10.11 -3.12
CA TYR A 5 1.70 10.27 -1.75
C TYR A 5 0.38 11.03 -1.68
N SER A 6 0.29 12.18 -2.36
CA SER A 6 -0.88 13.04 -2.36
C SER A 6 -2.09 12.37 -3.00
N ARG A 7 -1.86 11.49 -3.98
CA ARG A 7 -2.90 10.66 -4.61
C ARG A 7 -3.37 9.53 -3.69
N LEU A 8 -2.46 8.91 -2.96
CA LEU A 8 -2.78 7.87 -1.96
C LEU A 8 -3.68 8.40 -0.84
N LEU A 9 -3.38 9.59 -0.30
CA LEU A 9 -4.22 10.21 0.74
C LEU A 9 -5.64 10.54 0.29
N ARG A 10 -5.86 10.71 -1.02
CA ARG A 10 -7.19 10.92 -1.62
C ARG A 10 -7.92 9.63 -1.97
N GLY A 11 -7.34 8.46 -1.67
CA GLY A 11 -7.94 7.16 -1.96
C GLY A 11 -7.81 6.72 -3.42
N ASP A 12 -6.85 7.25 -4.18
CA ASP A 12 -6.60 6.82 -5.56
C ASP A 12 -6.10 5.36 -5.60
N ARG A 13 -6.98 4.44 -6.03
CA ARG A 13 -6.69 3.00 -6.14
C ARG A 13 -5.52 2.68 -7.08
N ARG A 14 -5.32 3.48 -8.15
CA ARG A 14 -4.19 3.26 -9.08
C ARG A 14 -2.87 3.68 -8.46
N ALA A 15 -2.87 4.74 -7.65
CA ALA A 15 -1.69 5.14 -6.87
C ALA A 15 -1.32 4.05 -5.85
N ALA A 16 -2.30 3.43 -5.19
CA ALA A 16 -2.10 2.27 -4.31
C ALA A 16 -1.47 1.08 -5.03
N ALA A 17 -2.05 0.66 -6.16
CA ALA A 17 -1.49 -0.44 -6.96
C ALA A 17 -0.05 -0.15 -7.40
N ARG A 18 0.25 1.09 -7.83
CA ARG A 18 1.60 1.49 -8.23
C ARG A 18 2.60 1.41 -7.07
N LEU A 19 2.22 1.87 -5.87
CA LEU A 19 3.10 1.79 -4.71
C LEU A 19 3.36 0.32 -4.31
N ILE A 20 2.33 -0.54 -4.32
CA ILE A 20 2.49 -1.97 -4.06
C ILE A 20 3.54 -2.58 -5.00
N THR A 21 3.44 -2.32 -6.31
CA THR A 21 4.42 -2.80 -7.28
C THR A 21 5.84 -2.31 -7.01
N LEU A 22 6.01 -1.03 -6.65
CA LEU A 22 7.34 -0.48 -6.33
C LEU A 22 7.94 -1.18 -5.10
N VAL A 23 7.13 -1.44 -4.07
CA VAL A 23 7.56 -2.15 -2.87
C VAL A 23 7.94 -3.59 -3.17
N GLU A 24 7.10 -4.33 -3.90
CA GLU A 24 7.34 -5.73 -4.25
C GLU A 24 8.60 -5.91 -5.11
N ASN A 25 8.91 -4.93 -5.97
CA ASN A 25 10.11 -4.94 -6.81
C ASN A 25 11.37 -4.43 -6.08
N GLY A 26 11.26 -3.99 -4.83
CA GLY A 26 12.38 -3.38 -4.09
C GLY A 26 12.88 -2.06 -4.70
N ASP A 27 12.00 -1.32 -5.39
CA ASP A 27 12.36 -0.08 -6.06
C ASP A 27 12.64 1.03 -5.03
N PRO A 28 13.81 1.71 -5.09
CA PRO A 28 14.13 2.82 -4.18
C PRO A 28 13.09 3.94 -4.17
N ALA A 29 12.32 4.11 -5.25
CA ALA A 29 11.24 5.10 -5.33
C ALA A 29 10.09 4.83 -4.36
N ALA A 30 9.98 3.62 -3.78
CA ALA A 30 8.98 3.30 -2.76
C ALA A 30 9.27 3.94 -1.39
N GLY A 31 10.54 4.26 -1.09
CA GLY A 31 10.99 4.61 0.25
C GLY A 31 10.33 5.87 0.82
N GLU A 32 10.39 6.99 0.09
CA GLU A 32 9.85 8.25 0.57
C GLU A 32 8.31 8.25 0.71
N PRO A 33 7.53 7.74 -0.28
CA PRO A 33 6.09 7.56 -0.10
C PRO A 33 5.73 6.69 1.12
N LEU A 34 6.41 5.56 1.33
CA LEU A 34 6.16 4.69 2.48
C LEU A 34 6.43 5.39 3.82
N ARG A 35 7.56 6.10 3.92
CA ARG A 35 7.93 6.85 5.12
C ARG A 35 6.87 7.88 5.49
N ARG A 36 6.38 8.65 4.51
CA ARG A 36 5.31 9.65 4.74
C ARG A 36 3.97 8.99 5.06
N LEU A 37 3.64 7.86 4.44
CA LEU A 37 2.37 7.16 4.70
C LEU A 37 2.30 6.56 6.09
N HIS A 38 3.43 6.21 6.71
CA HIS A 38 3.47 5.54 8.00
C HIS A 38 2.61 6.25 9.07
N GLU A 39 2.63 7.59 9.10
CA GLU A 39 1.84 8.44 10.00
C GLU A 39 0.32 8.26 9.86
N HIS A 40 -0.16 7.72 8.73
CA HIS A 40 -1.58 7.54 8.42
C HIS A 40 -2.07 6.09 8.61
N THR A 41 -1.19 5.16 8.99
CA THR A 41 -1.48 3.73 9.13
C THR A 41 -1.96 3.33 10.54
N GLY A 42 -2.17 2.04 10.80
CA GLY A 42 -2.51 1.51 12.14
C GLY A 42 -3.98 1.67 12.60
N ARG A 43 -4.83 2.30 11.78
CA ARG A 43 -6.25 2.55 12.10
C ARG A 43 -7.22 1.48 11.56
N ALA A 44 -6.71 0.50 10.82
CA ALA A 44 -7.50 -0.58 10.23
C ALA A 44 -7.40 -1.85 11.08
N HIS A 45 -8.50 -2.60 11.20
CA HIS A 45 -8.49 -3.91 11.81
C HIS A 45 -7.77 -4.92 10.88
N ILE A 46 -6.85 -5.70 11.42
CA ILE A 46 -6.04 -6.67 10.65
C ILE A 46 -6.58 -8.07 10.96
N VAL A 47 -7.05 -8.76 9.93
CA VAL A 47 -7.56 -10.15 10.02
C VAL A 47 -6.67 -11.06 9.17
N GLY A 48 -6.10 -12.08 9.79
CA GLY A 48 -5.41 -13.16 9.08
C GLY A 48 -6.38 -14.28 8.72
N VAL A 49 -6.40 -14.69 7.47
CA VAL A 49 -7.24 -15.80 6.98
C VAL A 49 -6.34 -16.85 6.34
N THR A 50 -6.59 -18.12 6.63
CA THR A 50 -5.88 -19.28 6.07
C THR A 50 -6.85 -20.44 5.86
N GLY A 51 -6.48 -21.41 5.04
CA GLY A 51 -7.28 -22.59 4.73
C GLY A 51 -6.57 -23.50 3.73
N ALA A 52 -6.92 -24.79 3.72
CA ALA A 52 -6.43 -25.73 2.72
C ALA A 52 -7.05 -25.45 1.34
N PRO A 53 -6.44 -25.94 0.23
CA PRO A 53 -7.09 -25.88 -1.08
C PRO A 53 -8.50 -26.50 -1.04
N GLY A 54 -9.50 -25.74 -1.51
CA GLY A 54 -10.91 -26.14 -1.46
C GLY A 54 -11.68 -25.78 -0.17
N ALA A 55 -11.08 -25.01 0.76
CA ALA A 55 -11.71 -24.67 2.03
C ALA A 55 -12.93 -23.74 1.94
N GLY A 56 -13.07 -22.99 0.83
CA GLY A 56 -14.26 -22.21 0.48
C GLY A 56 -14.89 -21.45 1.64
#